data_AF-A0A428J0J9-F1
#
_entry.id   AF-A0A428J0J9-F1
#
_cell.length_a   1.000
_cell.length_b   1.000
_cell.length_c   1.000
_cell.angle_alpha   90.00
_cell.angle_beta   90.00
_cell.angle_gamma   90.00
#
_symmetry.space_group_name_H-M   'P 1'
#
loop_
_entity.id
_entity.type
_entity.pdbx_description
1 polymer ?
#
loop_
_entity_poly.entity_id
_entity_poly.type
_entity_poly.pdbx_seq_one_letter_code
_entity_poly.pdbx_strand_id
1 'polypeptide(L)'
;MPKTLKDIKHVLDSNLGKRLTLKANGGRRKTIERSGVLAETYPAVFVIELDQEENSFERVSYSYADILTETVQLTFFDETSGSMALSGQ
;
A
#
# COMPACT_ATOMS: atom_id res chain seq x y z
N MET A 1 11.80 9.91 2.45
CA MET A 1 11.46 8.50 2.19
C MET A 1 11.93 7.63 3.34
N PRO A 2 11.16 6.61 3.75
CA PRO A 2 11.69 5.55 4.59
C PRO A 2 12.90 4.94 3.87
N LYS A 3 14.05 4.89 4.54
CA LYS A 3 15.33 4.48 3.92
C LYS A 3 15.56 2.96 4.03
N THR A 4 14.73 2.27 4.82
CA THR A 4 14.87 0.84 5.11
C THR A 4 13.50 0.15 5.14
N LEU A 5 13.50 -1.19 4.98
CA LEU A 5 12.30 -2.00 5.15
C LEU A 5 11.67 -1.84 6.54
N LYS A 6 12.48 -1.58 7.58
CA LYS A 6 11.98 -1.35 8.95
C LYS A 6 11.19 -0.04 9.05
N ASP A 7 11.67 1.02 8.41
CA ASP A 7 10.96 2.30 8.37
C ASP A 7 9.63 2.17 7.62
N ILE A 8 9.63 1.48 6.47
CA ILE A 8 8.41 1.20 5.69
C ILE A 8 7.40 0.43 6.57
N LYS A 9 7.87 -0.61 7.27
CA LYS A 9 7.03 -1.38 8.18
C LYS A 9 6.42 -0.48 9.27
N HIS A 10 7.21 0.37 9.95
CA HIS A 10 6.69 1.26 11.00
C HIS A 10 5.63 2.23 10.47
N VAL A 11 5.83 2.76 9.26
CA VAL A 11 4.83 3.63 8.61
C VAL A 11 3.53 2.85 8.37
N LEU A 12 3.61 1.62 7.89
CA LEU A 12 2.42 0.80 7.67
C LEU A 12 1.74 0.37 8.97
N ASP A 13 2.50 -0.03 9.99
CA ASP A 13 1.96 -0.34 11.31
C ASP A 13 1.16 0.85 11.88
N SER A 14 1.63 2.08 11.65
CA SER A 14 0.96 3.31 12.11
C SER A 14 -0.29 3.70 11.32
N ASN A 15 -0.55 3.03 10.19
CA ASN A 15 -1.70 3.29 9.33
C ASN A 15 -2.61 2.05 9.18
N LEU A 16 -2.47 1.06 10.07
CA LEU A 16 -3.37 -0.09 10.14
C LEU A 16 -4.83 0.38 10.29
N GLY A 17 -5.73 -0.27 9.57
CA GLY A 17 -7.16 0.06 9.52
C GLY A 17 -7.51 1.29 8.68
N LYS A 18 -6.53 2.03 8.13
CA LYS A 18 -6.81 3.19 7.28
C LYS A 18 -7.10 2.77 5.84
N ARG A 19 -7.97 3.55 5.19
CA ARG A 19 -8.28 3.42 3.77
C ARG A 19 -7.13 3.94 2.93
N LEU A 20 -6.88 3.27 1.81
CA LEU A 20 -5.82 3.63 0.88
C LEU A 20 -6.19 3.30 -0.56
N THR A 21 -5.46 3.91 -1.49
CA THR A 21 -5.35 3.45 -2.87
C THR A 21 -3.98 2.80 -3.06
N LEU A 22 -4.03 1.61 -3.63
CA LEU A 22 -2.92 0.77 -4.07
C LEU A 22 -2.71 1.01 -5.56
N LYS A 23 -1.48 1.30 -5.96
CA LYS A 23 -1.06 1.27 -7.36
C LYS A 23 0.09 0.28 -7.53
N ALA A 24 -0.08 -0.74 -8.37
CA ALA A 24 0.93 -1.77 -8.58
C ALA A 24 1.24 -2.00 -10.07
N ASN A 25 2.50 -2.31 -10.36
CA ASN A 25 2.97 -2.59 -11.72
C ASN A 25 2.70 -4.06 -12.06
N GLY A 26 1.59 -4.34 -12.75
CA GLY A 26 1.16 -5.67 -13.16
C GLY A 26 1.83 -6.24 -14.41
N GLY A 27 2.91 -5.61 -14.91
CA GLY A 27 3.69 -6.08 -16.07
C GLY A 27 3.99 -4.99 -17.10
N ARG A 28 4.28 -5.41 -18.34
CA ARG A 28 5.01 -4.61 -19.35
C ARG A 28 4.36 -3.28 -19.74
N ARG A 29 3.04 -3.09 -19.55
CA ARG A 29 2.31 -1.84 -19.82
C ARG A 29 1.06 -1.65 -18.96
N LYS A 30 0.92 -2.40 -17.86
CA LYS A 30 -0.32 -2.42 -17.08
C LYS A 30 -0.05 -2.01 -15.64
N THR A 31 -0.54 -0.83 -15.29
CA THR A 31 -0.67 -0.41 -13.90
C THR A 31 -2.06 -0.80 -13.43
N ILE A 32 -2.14 -1.46 -12.28
CA ILE A 32 -3.40 -1.66 -11.57
C ILE A 32 -3.52 -0.60 -10.49
N GLU A 33 -4.69 0.00 -10.35
CA GLU A 33 -5.03 0.91 -9.27
C GLU A 33 -6.29 0.39 -8.60
N ARG A 34 -6.26 0.21 -7.28
CA ARG A 34 -7.35 -0.40 -6.49
C ARG A 34 -7.48 0.30 -5.15
N SER A 35 -8.70 0.35 -4.62
CA SER A 35 -8.97 0.89 -3.29
C SER A 35 -9.23 -0.21 -2.28
N GLY A 36 -8.89 0.06 -1.02
CA GLY A 36 -9.05 -0.90 0.06
C GLY A 36 -8.61 -0.35 1.41
N VAL A 37 -8.50 -1.24 2.39
CA VAL A 37 -8.07 -0.93 3.76
C VAL A 37 -6.81 -1.72 4.08
N LEU A 38 -5.83 -1.07 4.71
CA LEU A 38 -4.66 -1.79 5.25
C LEU A 38 -5.12 -2.65 6.44
N ALA A 39 -5.31 -3.94 6.21
CA ALA A 39 -5.92 -4.84 7.19
C ALA A 39 -4.90 -5.33 8.23
N GLU A 40 -3.74 -5.80 7.77
CA GLU A 40 -2.77 -6.51 8.62
C GLU A 40 -1.33 -6.23 8.19
N THR A 41 -0.40 -6.27 9.15
CA THR A 41 1.06 -6.22 8.90
C THR A 41 1.74 -7.40 9.57
N TYR A 42 2.71 -7.98 8.87
CA TYR A 42 3.49 -9.15 9.28
C TYR A 42 4.99 -8.85 9.14
N PRO A 43 5.91 -9.68 9.68
CA PRO A 43 7.33 -9.37 9.62
C PRO A 43 7.92 -9.11 8.22
N ALA A 44 7.35 -9.71 7.16
CA ALA A 44 7.85 -9.58 5.79
C ALA A 44 6.84 -9.00 4.79
N VAL A 45 5.56 -8.98 5.12
CA VAL A 45 4.46 -8.62 4.20
C VAL A 45 3.38 -7.85 4.91
N PHE A 46 2.51 -7.18 4.16
CA PHE A 46 1.29 -6.55 4.65
C PHE A 46 0.11 -6.98 3.77
N VAL A 47 -1.09 -6.88 4.32
CA VAL A 47 -2.34 -7.32 3.70
C VAL A 47 -3.27 -6.13 3.53
N ILE A 48 -3.82 -5.99 2.33
CA ILE A 48 -4.87 -5.03 2.01
C ILE A 48 -6.15 -5.82 1.72
N GLU A 49 -7.23 -5.43 2.38
CA GLU A 49 -8.59 -5.88 2.03
C GLU A 49 -9.13 -4.93 0.96
N LEU A 50 -9.49 -5.47 -0.21
CA LEU A 50 -9.90 -4.70 -1.38
C LEU A 50 -11.42 -4.49 -1.38
N ASP A 51 -11.86 -3.36 -1.92
CA ASP A 51 -13.28 -3.10 -2.15
C ASP A 51 -13.84 -4.12 -3.19
N GLN A 52 -14.83 -4.90 -2.77
CA GLN A 52 -15.39 -6.02 -3.56
C GLN A 52 -16.24 -5.57 -4.75
N GLU A 53 -16.71 -4.33 -4.76
CA GLU A 53 -17.51 -3.76 -5.85
C GLU A 53 -16.71 -3.66 -7.17
N GLU A 54 -15.37 -3.70 -7.10
CA GLU A 54 -14.47 -3.54 -8.24
C GLU A 54 -13.50 -4.72 -8.48
N ASN A 55 -13.51 -5.74 -7.60
CA ASN A 55 -12.45 -6.77 -7.55
C ASN A 55 -12.99 -8.20 -7.39
N SER A 56 -12.43 -9.15 -8.13
CA SER A 56 -12.74 -10.60 -7.99
C SER A 56 -12.02 -11.28 -6.82
N PHE A 57 -11.17 -10.56 -6.08
CA PHE A 57 -10.40 -11.06 -4.94
C PHE A 57 -10.60 -10.14 -3.74
N GLU A 58 -10.82 -10.72 -2.57
CA GLU A 58 -11.12 -9.98 -1.33
C GLU A 58 -9.87 -9.37 -0.69
N ARG A 59 -8.70 -10.03 -0.84
CA ARG A 59 -7.46 -9.62 -0.17
C ARG A 59 -6.25 -9.80 -1.07
N VAL A 60 -5.29 -8.89 -0.91
CA VAL A 60 -3.98 -8.96 -1.55
C VAL A 60 -2.87 -8.72 -0.53
N SER A 61 -1.71 -9.34 -0.77
CA SER A 61 -0.54 -9.15 0.07
C SER A 61 0.66 -8.71 -0.75
N TYR A 62 1.45 -7.79 -0.20
CA TYR A 62 2.70 -7.31 -0.78
C TYR A 62 3.80 -7.29 0.27
N SER A 63 5.05 -7.31 -0.17
CA SER A 63 6.22 -7.18 0.68
C SER A 63 6.61 -5.72 0.88
N TYR A 64 7.35 -5.43 1.95
CA TYR A 64 7.94 -4.11 2.15
C TYR A 64 8.96 -3.74 1.06
N ALA A 65 9.56 -4.75 0.42
CA ALA A 65 10.47 -4.55 -0.70
C ALA A 65 9.74 -4.03 -1.94
N ASP A 66 8.45 -4.36 -2.11
CA ASP A 66 7.66 -3.89 -3.24
C ASP A 66 7.42 -2.37 -3.17
N ILE A 67 7.25 -1.84 -1.96
CA ILE A 67 7.21 -0.38 -1.71
C ILE A 67 8.59 0.23 -1.92
N LEU A 68 9.64 -0.40 -1.38
CA LEU A 68 11.02 0.09 -1.51
C LEU A 68 11.48 0.20 -2.96
N THR A 69 11.03 -0.73 -3.82
CA THR A 69 11.38 -0.83 -5.23
C THR A 69 10.35 -0.16 -6.16
N GLU A 70 9.38 0.55 -5.57
CA GLU A 70 8.32 1.29 -6.29
C GLU A 70 7.48 0.44 -7.24
N THR A 71 7.50 -0.89 -7.05
CA THR A 71 6.60 -1.81 -7.76
C THR A 71 5.18 -1.72 -7.22
N VAL A 72 5.05 -1.27 -5.97
CA VAL A 72 3.81 -0.94 -5.27
C VAL A 72 3.90 0.45 -4.66
N GLN A 73 2.88 1.27 -4.88
CA GLN A 73 2.72 2.58 -4.27
C GLN A 73 1.41 2.61 -3.49
N LEU A 74 1.43 3.17 -2.29
CA LEU A 74 0.27 3.29 -1.41
C LEU A 74 0.00 4.77 -1.12
N THR A 75 -1.26 5.17 -1.26
CA THR A 75 -1.72 6.51 -0.89
C THR A 75 -2.83 6.37 0.13
N PHE A 76 -2.56 6.78 1.37
CA PHE A 76 -3.56 6.72 2.45
C PHE A 76 -4.52 7.91 2.36
N PHE A 77 -5.80 7.66 2.54
CA PHE A 77 -6.82 8.68 2.71
C PHE A 77 -6.85 9.06 4.18
N ASP A 78 -6.31 10.23 4.50
CA ASP A 78 -6.24 10.70 5.88
C ASP A 78 -7.47 11.55 6.21
N GLU A 79 -8.19 11.22 7.30
CA GLU A 79 -9.30 12.04 7.82
C GLU A 79 -8.84 13.13 8.81
N THR A 80 -7.55 13.29 9.11
CA THR A 80 -7.07 14.36 10.00
C THR A 80 -5.64 14.80 9.69
N SER A 81 -5.55 15.80 8.79
CA SER A 81 -4.44 16.75 8.64
C SER A 81 -3.16 16.23 7.96
N GLY A 82 -3.02 16.62 6.68
CA GLY A 82 -1.71 16.77 6.01
C GLY A 82 -1.40 15.70 4.96
N SER A 83 -1.80 15.98 3.72
CA SER A 83 -1.41 15.21 2.52
C SER A 83 0.11 15.03 2.46
N MET A 84 0.57 13.78 2.56
CA MET A 84 1.96 13.40 2.32
C MET A 84 1.99 12.37 1.20
N ALA A 85 2.00 12.85 -0.04
CA ALA A 85 2.22 12.00 -1.21
C ALA A 85 3.67 11.50 -1.20
N LEU A 86 3.85 10.20 -1.07
CA LEU A 86 5.15 9.54 -1.23
C LEU A 86 5.34 9.22 -2.73
N SER A 87 5.77 10.21 -3.51
CA SER A 87 6.11 10.06 -4.93
C SER A 87 7.60 10.28 -5.14
N GLY A 88 8.29 9.31 -5.77
CA GLY A 88 9.71 9.36 -6.07
C GLY A 88 10.09 10.27 -7.24
N GLN A 89 11.34 10.74 -7.17
CA GLN A 89 12.09 11.42 -8.23
C GLN A 89 13.22 10.47 -8.67
#